data_AF-A0A0N9IAA3-F1
#
_entry.id   AF-A0A0N9IAA3-F1
#
_cell.length_a   1.000
_cell.length_b   1.000
_cell.length_c   1.000
_cell.angle_alpha   90.00
_cell.angle_beta   90.00
_cell.angle_gamma   90.00
#
_symmetry.space_group_name_H-M   'P 1'
#
loop_
_entity.id
_entity.type
_entity.pdbx_description
1 polymer ?
#
loop_
_entity_poly.entity_id
_entity_poly.type
_entity_poly.pdbx_seq_one_letter_code
_entity_poly.pdbx_strand_id
1 'polypeptide(L)'
;MNQFWVDPESLGRTGEGYDYVKERLESLKRITGDLGYRYYASFGDDDEGKEFYQNFQDGHQIFLNGVNGQAKRVGYVGEGLNENGRIYGAARDEAELLTNKFRTASLNGPSGDTTKRNVDGTVPFEKTHLDVAYVAGEKTLFDKASPKEVVARDGGGWAPAKEGTPAQKPDRGRQPLGNAKFVRSQRPLPGSYPLNGIDKENLRSRSPEMISALGMRALRENEQPMFGGRPLQPGQRIVSATELPGGVVRLGVDRYSSITPLEPGDLTLQDPNDPKVTSPYPSDGRERLFLVTERPDAAEKPYDEQVFMEFRSDGKPSYYRYEK
;
A
#
# COMPACT_ATOMS: atom_id res chain seq x y z
N MET A 1 38.54 16.59 15.48
CA MET A 1 37.58 15.74 14.75
C MET A 1 37.07 16.56 13.58
N ASN A 2 37.26 16.10 12.34
CA ASN A 2 36.67 16.76 11.18
C ASN A 2 35.18 16.49 11.22
N GLN A 3 34.40 17.48 11.64
CA GLN A 3 32.95 17.35 11.74
C GLN A 3 32.38 17.61 10.33
N PHE A 4 31.99 16.54 9.64
CA PHE A 4 31.14 16.68 8.47
C PHE A 4 29.77 17.19 8.94
N TRP A 5 29.29 18.27 8.32
CA TRP A 5 27.99 18.87 8.65
C TRP A 5 26.80 18.06 8.12
N VAL A 6 27.07 17.05 7.30
CA VAL A 6 26.09 16.17 6.68
C VAL A 6 26.42 14.74 7.06
N ASP A 7 25.44 14.01 7.59
CA ASP A 7 25.50 12.58 7.88
C ASP A 7 25.09 11.80 6.60
N PRO A 8 26.05 11.23 5.85
CA PRO A 8 25.75 10.55 4.59
C PRO A 8 24.88 9.30 4.79
N GLU A 9 25.04 8.59 5.90
CA GLU A 9 24.22 7.42 6.23
C GLU A 9 22.77 7.81 6.55
N SER A 10 22.55 8.96 7.20
CA SER A 10 21.21 9.49 7.43
C SER A 10 20.51 9.91 6.13
N LEU A 11 21.26 10.52 5.20
CA LEU A 11 20.73 10.84 3.87
C LEU A 11 20.31 9.59 3.10
N GLY A 12 21.16 8.56 3.07
CA GLY A 12 20.83 7.28 2.41
C GLY A 12 19.59 6.61 3.02
N ARG A 13 19.51 6.49 4.35
CA ARG A 13 18.33 5.94 5.03
C ARG A 13 17.06 6.75 4.75
N THR A 14 17.19 8.06 4.65
CA THR A 14 16.05 8.92 4.29
C THR A 14 15.62 8.67 2.84
N GLY A 15 16.58 8.55 1.91
CA GLY A 15 16.33 8.21 0.51
C GLY A 15 15.61 6.87 0.34
N GLU A 16 16.04 5.83 1.05
CA GLU A 16 15.34 4.51 1.10
C GLU A 16 13.88 4.65 1.54
N GLY A 17 13.59 5.54 2.50
CA GLY A 17 12.22 5.84 2.92
C GLY A 17 11.36 6.43 1.79
N TYR A 18 11.92 7.31 0.96
CA TYR A 18 11.24 7.84 -0.22
C TYR A 18 11.05 6.74 -1.28
N ASP A 19 12.03 5.87 -1.50
CA ASP A 19 11.91 4.74 -2.43
C ASP A 19 10.80 3.78 -2.02
N TYR A 20 10.67 3.47 -0.73
CA TYR A 20 9.56 2.67 -0.22
C TYR A 20 8.19 3.30 -0.51
N VAL A 21 8.06 4.62 -0.34
CA VAL A 21 6.81 5.34 -0.66
C VAL A 21 6.52 5.31 -2.17
N LYS A 22 7.54 5.50 -3.02
CA LYS A 22 7.44 5.38 -4.48
C LYS A 22 6.92 3.99 -4.87
N GLU A 23 7.53 2.93 -4.36
CA GLU A 23 7.11 1.55 -4.62
C GLU A 23 5.66 1.29 -4.20
N ARG A 24 5.24 1.84 -3.06
CA ARG A 24 3.86 1.70 -2.57
C ARG A 24 2.86 2.42 -3.49
N LEU A 25 3.20 3.59 -4.00
CA LEU A 25 2.38 4.32 -4.98
C LEU A 25 2.30 3.57 -6.32
N GLU A 26 3.41 3.00 -6.79
CA GLU A 26 3.42 2.16 -8.01
C GLU A 26 2.64 0.87 -7.82
N SER A 27 2.69 0.26 -6.63
CA SER A 27 1.85 -0.88 -6.27
C SER A 27 0.37 -0.49 -6.29
N LEU A 28 0.00 0.66 -5.72
CA LEU A 28 -1.38 1.15 -5.75
C LEU A 28 -1.87 1.32 -7.19
N LYS A 29 -1.07 1.93 -8.06
CA LYS A 29 -1.37 2.07 -9.49
C LYS A 29 -1.62 0.71 -10.15
N ARG A 30 -0.79 -0.31 -9.88
CA ARG A 30 -0.98 -1.67 -10.43
C ARG A 30 -2.25 -2.34 -9.93
N ILE A 31 -2.54 -2.25 -8.64
CA ILE A 31 -3.73 -2.88 -8.04
C ILE A 31 -5.01 -2.22 -8.56
N THR A 32 -4.97 -0.90 -8.75
CA THR A 32 -6.14 -0.11 -9.10
C THR A 32 -6.35 0.03 -10.61
N GLY A 33 -5.32 -0.13 -11.44
CA GLY A 33 -5.39 0.14 -12.89
C GLY A 33 -6.45 -0.64 -13.67
N ASP A 34 -6.82 -1.83 -13.19
CA ASP A 34 -7.84 -2.66 -13.84
C ASP A 34 -9.25 -2.51 -13.23
N LEU A 35 -9.43 -1.60 -12.26
CA LEU A 35 -10.73 -1.42 -11.58
C LEU A 35 -11.85 -1.14 -12.57
N GLY A 36 -11.60 -0.29 -13.56
CA GLY A 36 -12.60 0.04 -14.57
C GLY A 36 -13.04 -1.17 -15.39
N TYR A 37 -12.12 -2.02 -15.83
CA TYR A 37 -12.48 -3.26 -16.51
C TYR A 37 -13.25 -4.22 -15.60
N ARG A 38 -12.87 -4.30 -14.31
CA ARG A 38 -13.55 -5.17 -13.34
C ARG A 38 -14.98 -4.75 -13.04
N TYR A 39 -15.24 -3.45 -13.02
CA TYR A 39 -16.55 -2.90 -12.68
C TYR A 39 -17.37 -2.45 -13.88
N TYR A 40 -16.87 -2.56 -15.12
CA TYR A 40 -17.61 -2.15 -16.33
C TYR A 40 -19.04 -2.71 -16.35
N ALA A 41 -19.18 -4.01 -16.11
CA ALA A 41 -20.48 -4.69 -16.10
C ALA A 41 -21.38 -4.28 -14.93
N SER A 42 -20.86 -3.59 -13.91
CA SER A 42 -21.64 -3.13 -12.76
C SER A 42 -22.42 -1.86 -13.05
N PHE A 43 -22.06 -1.12 -14.11
CA PHE A 43 -22.69 0.17 -14.44
C PHE A 43 -23.94 0.03 -15.31
N GLY A 44 -24.22 -1.16 -15.88
CA GLY A 44 -25.32 -1.37 -16.81
C GLY A 44 -24.92 -1.06 -18.26
N ASP A 45 -25.76 -1.49 -19.22
CA ASP A 45 -25.55 -1.28 -20.66
C ASP A 45 -26.55 -0.27 -21.26
N ASP A 46 -27.33 0.40 -20.42
CA ASP A 46 -28.15 1.54 -20.84
C ASP A 46 -27.29 2.79 -21.07
N ASP A 47 -27.89 3.82 -21.68
CA ASP A 47 -27.18 5.05 -22.04
C ASP A 47 -26.62 5.76 -20.81
N GLU A 48 -27.35 5.75 -19.69
CA GLU A 48 -26.93 6.34 -18.42
C GLU A 48 -25.75 5.56 -17.80
N GLY A 49 -25.78 4.22 -17.81
CA GLY A 49 -24.70 3.37 -17.34
C GLY A 49 -23.42 3.53 -18.17
N LYS A 50 -23.56 3.65 -19.50
CA LYS A 50 -22.44 3.94 -20.41
C LYS A 50 -21.81 5.31 -20.13
N GLU A 51 -22.63 6.36 -19.95
CA GLU A 51 -22.14 7.70 -19.63
C GLU A 51 -21.46 7.73 -18.25
N PHE A 52 -22.05 7.09 -17.24
CA PHE A 52 -21.45 6.98 -15.92
C PHE A 52 -20.12 6.24 -15.96
N TYR A 53 -20.05 5.12 -16.68
CA TYR A 53 -18.81 4.37 -16.84
C TYR A 53 -17.70 5.19 -17.51
N GLN A 54 -18.04 5.99 -18.53
CA GLN A 54 -17.07 6.88 -19.17
C GLN A 54 -16.53 7.92 -18.18
N ASN A 55 -17.41 8.56 -17.42
CA ASN A 55 -17.02 9.51 -16.37
C ASN A 55 -16.15 8.84 -15.28
N PHE A 56 -16.49 7.62 -14.90
CA PHE A 56 -15.70 6.81 -13.97
C PHE A 56 -14.31 6.52 -14.54
N GLN A 57 -14.20 6.09 -15.80
CA GLN A 57 -12.94 5.80 -16.48
C GLN A 57 -12.05 7.04 -16.55
N ASP A 58 -12.61 8.18 -16.93
CA ASP A 58 -11.88 9.44 -17.01
C ASP A 58 -11.38 9.87 -15.63
N GLY A 59 -12.23 9.82 -14.60
CA GLY A 59 -11.85 10.11 -13.22
C GLY A 59 -10.79 9.14 -12.68
N HIS A 60 -10.91 7.85 -13.02
CA HIS A 60 -9.95 6.83 -12.65
C HIS A 60 -8.58 7.07 -13.31
N GLN A 61 -8.57 7.42 -14.60
CA GLN A 61 -7.34 7.74 -15.33
C GLN A 61 -6.67 9.00 -14.76
N ILE A 62 -7.43 10.04 -14.40
CA ILE A 62 -6.92 11.23 -13.71
C ILE A 62 -6.25 10.83 -12.38
N PHE A 63 -6.90 9.98 -11.59
CA PHE A 63 -6.35 9.47 -10.34
C PHE A 63 -5.02 8.72 -10.57
N LEU A 64 -4.99 7.76 -11.51
CA LEU A 64 -3.78 6.99 -11.83
C LEU A 64 -2.63 7.89 -12.30
N ASN A 65 -2.94 8.91 -13.12
CA ASN A 65 -1.97 9.90 -13.56
C ASN A 65 -1.43 10.72 -12.38
N GLY A 66 -2.30 11.11 -11.44
CA GLY A 66 -1.93 11.80 -10.20
C GLY A 66 -1.00 10.97 -9.32
N VAL A 67 -1.34 9.70 -9.07
CA VAL A 67 -0.52 8.75 -8.31
C VAL A 67 0.85 8.57 -8.98
N ASN A 68 0.87 8.38 -10.30
CA ASN A 68 2.10 8.27 -11.08
C ASN A 68 2.97 9.54 -11.00
N GLY A 69 2.33 10.71 -11.03
CA GLY A 69 3.01 11.99 -10.85
C GLY A 69 3.64 12.15 -9.46
N GLN A 70 2.94 11.71 -8.41
CA GLN A 70 3.51 11.71 -7.05
C GLN A 70 4.65 10.71 -6.89
N ALA A 71 4.50 9.50 -7.43
CA ALA A 71 5.56 8.48 -7.40
C ALA A 71 6.86 9.00 -8.04
N LYS A 72 6.77 9.69 -9.19
CA LYS A 72 7.92 10.34 -9.84
C LYS A 72 8.57 11.43 -8.98
N ARG A 73 7.77 12.30 -8.35
CA ARG A 73 8.29 13.37 -7.48
C ARG A 73 9.01 12.82 -6.25
N VAL A 74 8.37 11.86 -5.57
CA VAL A 74 8.94 11.16 -4.41
C VAL A 74 10.23 10.43 -4.81
N GLY A 75 10.20 9.72 -5.95
CA GLY A 75 11.37 9.02 -6.48
C GLY A 75 12.53 9.96 -6.79
N TYR A 76 12.28 11.13 -7.41
CA TYR A 76 13.31 12.13 -7.66
C TYR A 76 13.99 12.61 -6.37
N VAL A 77 13.21 12.83 -5.30
CA VAL A 77 13.77 13.19 -3.98
C VAL A 77 14.59 12.05 -3.39
N GLY A 78 14.09 10.81 -3.44
CA GLY A 78 14.80 9.63 -2.97
C GLY A 78 16.13 9.41 -3.68
N GLU A 79 16.12 9.45 -5.02
CA GLU A 79 17.31 9.35 -5.87
C GLU A 79 18.33 10.45 -5.55
N GLY A 80 17.88 11.69 -5.37
CA GLY A 80 18.75 12.81 -4.99
C GLY A 80 19.37 12.65 -3.60
N LEU A 81 18.63 12.14 -2.61
CA LEU A 81 19.14 11.90 -1.26
C LEU A 81 20.15 10.73 -1.23
N ASN A 82 19.85 9.65 -1.94
CA ASN A 82 20.74 8.49 -2.07
C ASN A 82 22.05 8.88 -2.76
N GLU A 83 21.97 9.62 -3.87
CA GLU A 83 23.16 10.06 -4.61
C GLU A 83 24.00 11.05 -3.79
N ASN A 84 23.38 12.02 -3.12
CA ASN A 84 24.10 12.93 -2.23
C ASN A 84 24.73 12.18 -1.04
N GLY A 85 24.02 11.24 -0.43
CA GLY A 85 24.57 10.38 0.63
C GLY A 85 25.81 9.62 0.15
N ARG A 86 25.77 9.07 -1.07
CA ARG A 86 26.92 8.40 -1.71
C ARG A 86 28.11 9.34 -1.92
N ILE A 87 27.87 10.54 -2.47
CA ILE A 87 28.90 11.54 -2.73
C ILE A 87 29.57 12.00 -1.43
N TYR A 88 28.77 12.32 -0.40
CA TYR A 88 29.31 12.76 0.89
C TYR A 88 30.03 11.63 1.64
N GLY A 89 29.55 10.39 1.54
CA GLY A 89 30.24 9.21 2.08
C GLY A 89 31.62 9.03 1.46
N ALA A 90 31.71 9.07 0.12
CA ALA A 90 32.99 8.97 -0.59
C ALA A 90 33.96 10.10 -0.20
N ALA A 91 33.48 11.35 -0.11
CA ALA A 91 34.29 12.48 0.31
C ALA A 91 34.81 12.34 1.76
N ARG A 92 34.00 11.77 2.67
CA ARG A 92 34.42 11.47 4.05
C ARG A 92 35.52 10.43 4.06
N ASP A 93 35.34 9.32 3.36
CA ASP A 93 36.30 8.22 3.32
C ASP A 93 37.65 8.66 2.73
N GLU A 94 37.63 9.51 1.69
CA GLU A 94 38.83 10.14 1.13
C GLU A 94 39.53 11.06 2.14
N ALA A 95 38.78 11.88 2.86
CA ALA A 95 39.32 12.77 3.88
C ALA A 95 39.94 12.00 5.06
N GLU A 96 39.33 10.90 5.48
CA GLU A 96 39.87 10.00 6.49
C GLU A 96 41.16 9.33 6.02
N LEU A 97 41.19 8.85 4.76
CA LEU A 97 42.37 8.25 4.16
C LEU A 97 43.54 9.25 4.07
N LEU A 98 43.28 10.49 3.67
CA LEU A 98 44.28 11.57 3.66
C LEU A 98 44.75 11.89 5.08
N THR A 99 43.84 12.02 6.04
CA THR A 99 44.18 12.28 7.45
C THR A 99 45.05 11.17 8.03
N ASN A 100 44.74 9.92 7.73
CA ASN A 100 45.54 8.77 8.15
C ASN A 100 46.94 8.80 7.51
N LYS A 101 47.05 9.11 6.22
CA LYS A 101 48.36 9.29 5.56
C LYS A 101 49.20 10.38 6.22
N PHE A 102 48.62 11.55 6.52
CA PHE A 102 49.32 12.63 7.21
C PHE A 102 49.74 12.22 8.63
N ARG A 103 48.87 11.52 9.37
CA ARG A 103 49.20 11.00 10.71
C ARG A 103 50.35 9.99 10.65
N THR A 104 50.31 9.05 9.72
CA THR A 104 51.39 8.06 9.54
C THR A 104 52.70 8.74 9.13
N ALA A 105 52.66 9.71 8.23
CA ALA A 105 53.84 10.49 7.84
C ALA A 105 54.41 11.32 9.01
N SER A 106 53.54 11.86 9.87
CA SER A 106 53.94 12.60 11.06
C SER A 106 54.52 11.71 12.16
N LEU A 107 54.08 10.45 12.27
CA LEU A 107 54.55 9.50 13.27
C LEU A 107 55.86 8.80 12.86
N ASN A 108 56.09 8.61 11.56
CA ASN A 108 57.30 7.99 11.04
C ASN A 108 58.46 9.00 10.82
N GLY A 109 58.22 10.29 11.11
CA GLY A 109 59.13 11.40 10.77
C GLY A 109 59.28 11.56 9.25
N PRO A 110 59.79 12.71 8.77
CA PRO A 110 60.21 12.80 7.38
C PRO A 110 61.36 11.79 7.20
N SER A 111 61.10 10.67 6.52
CA SER A 111 62.18 9.86 5.98
C SER A 111 62.89 10.77 4.98
N GLY A 112 64.01 11.32 5.43
CA GLY A 112 64.81 12.27 4.68
C GLY A 112 65.42 11.57 3.48
N ASP A 113 64.71 11.60 2.37
CA ASP A 113 65.33 11.48 1.05
C ASP A 113 64.66 12.46 0.09
N THR A 114 64.89 13.75 0.34
CA THR A 114 64.51 14.81 -0.58
C THR A 114 65.52 14.87 -1.72
N THR A 115 65.38 13.98 -2.69
CA THR A 115 65.89 14.28 -4.02
C THR A 115 64.98 15.36 -4.62
N LYS A 116 65.41 16.62 -4.54
CA LYS A 116 64.77 17.76 -5.21
C LYS A 116 64.72 17.50 -6.72
N ARG A 117 63.58 17.04 -7.24
CA ARG A 117 63.21 17.24 -8.64
C ARG A 117 62.32 18.46 -8.73
N ASN A 118 62.91 19.56 -9.16
CA ASN A 118 62.16 20.63 -9.81
C ASN A 118 61.48 20.02 -11.04
N VAL A 119 60.16 20.06 -11.09
CA VAL A 119 59.40 19.89 -12.33
C VAL A 119 58.54 21.13 -12.47
N ASP A 120 58.99 22.00 -13.36
CA ASP A 120 58.24 23.07 -13.97
C ASP A 120 56.93 22.53 -14.57
N GLY A 121 55.86 23.31 -14.42
CA GLY A 121 54.80 23.39 -15.41
C GLY A 121 53.68 22.35 -15.34
N THR A 122 52.47 22.88 -15.09
CA THR A 122 51.15 22.38 -15.56
C THR A 122 50.52 21.21 -14.78
N VAL A 123 49.57 21.54 -13.90
CA VAL A 123 48.51 20.63 -13.44
C VAL A 123 47.30 20.81 -14.38
N PRO A 124 46.77 19.75 -15.02
CA PRO A 124 45.54 19.87 -15.78
C PRO A 124 44.36 19.87 -14.80
N PHE A 125 43.66 21.00 -14.72
CA PHE A 125 42.30 21.03 -14.17
C PHE A 125 41.36 20.57 -15.29
N GLU A 126 41.06 19.28 -15.34
CA GLU A 126 40.01 18.76 -16.21
C GLU A 126 38.66 19.10 -15.56
N LYS A 127 38.10 20.25 -15.96
CA LYS A 127 36.70 20.58 -15.69
C LYS A 127 35.83 19.61 -16.49
N THR A 128 35.23 18.62 -15.84
CA THR A 128 34.06 17.95 -16.37
C THR A 128 32.90 18.94 -16.39
N HIS A 129 32.71 19.58 -17.55
CA HIS A 129 31.47 20.22 -17.94
C HIS A 129 30.39 19.12 -18.06
N LEU A 130 29.43 19.11 -17.13
CA LEU A 130 28.16 18.44 -17.34
C LEU A 130 27.26 19.42 -18.11
N ASP A 131 27.25 19.27 -19.43
CA ASP A 131 26.27 19.90 -20.32
C ASP A 131 24.88 19.32 -20.00
N VAL A 132 24.13 20.02 -19.15
CA VAL A 132 22.68 19.83 -19.07
C VAL A 132 22.05 20.88 -19.97
N ALA A 133 21.62 20.42 -21.15
CA ALA A 133 20.83 21.21 -22.08
C ALA A 133 19.57 21.72 -21.39
N TYR A 134 19.49 23.03 -21.23
CA TYR A 134 18.27 23.76 -20.89
C TYR A 134 17.24 23.57 -22.02
N VAL A 135 16.16 22.83 -21.76
CA VAL A 135 14.94 22.98 -22.55
C VAL A 135 14.04 23.97 -21.81
N ALA A 136 13.99 25.17 -22.37
CA ALA A 136 13.12 26.23 -21.92
C ALA A 136 11.66 25.93 -22.31
N GLY A 137 10.75 26.14 -21.36
CA GLY A 137 9.36 26.47 -21.63
C GLY A 137 8.33 25.48 -21.12
N GLU A 138 7.81 25.71 -19.91
CA GLU A 138 6.37 25.97 -19.74
C GLU A 138 6.10 26.61 -18.37
N LYS A 139 5.31 27.69 -18.41
CA LYS A 139 5.00 28.57 -17.29
C LYS A 139 4.07 27.86 -16.30
N THR A 140 4.49 27.70 -15.05
CA THR A 140 3.53 27.54 -13.93
C THR A 140 3.37 28.88 -13.22
N LEU A 141 2.14 29.39 -13.26
CA LEU A 141 1.68 30.50 -12.44
C LEU A 141 1.84 30.12 -10.97
N PHE A 142 2.83 30.71 -10.29
CA PHE A 142 2.79 30.89 -8.85
C PHE A 142 2.05 32.20 -8.58
N ASP A 143 0.77 32.10 -8.27
CA ASP A 143 0.04 33.21 -7.66
C ASP A 143 0.11 33.12 -6.13
N LYS A 144 0.20 34.32 -5.56
CA LYS A 144 0.65 34.64 -4.21
C LYS A 144 -0.39 34.26 -3.14
N ALA A 145 0.07 33.71 -2.02
CA ALA A 145 -0.52 33.99 -0.72
C ALA A 145 0.52 33.86 0.40
N SER A 146 0.89 35.00 0.97
CA SER A 146 1.76 35.16 2.13
C SER A 146 1.10 34.65 3.44
N PRO A 147 1.90 34.31 4.46
CA PRO A 147 1.43 33.70 5.70
C PRO A 147 0.89 34.74 6.69
N LYS A 148 -0.03 34.30 7.58
CA LYS A 148 -0.40 35.04 8.80
C LYS A 148 0.00 34.27 10.05
N GLU A 149 0.40 35.10 11.02
CA GLU A 149 1.11 34.88 12.27
C GLU A 149 0.43 34.01 13.35
N VAL A 150 1.31 33.31 14.08
CA VAL A 150 1.50 33.26 15.56
C VAL A 150 0.29 32.97 16.45
N VAL A 151 0.37 31.85 17.20
CA VAL A 151 0.25 31.85 18.67
C VAL A 151 1.22 30.82 19.28
N ALA A 152 2.10 31.30 20.15
CA ALA A 152 2.94 30.49 21.03
C ALA A 152 2.18 30.10 22.31
N ARG A 153 2.42 28.90 22.85
CA ARG A 153 2.46 28.69 24.31
C ARG A 153 3.18 27.40 24.74
N ASP A 154 4.31 27.61 25.39
CA ASP A 154 4.86 26.98 26.60
C ASP A 154 4.82 25.46 26.80
N GLY A 155 6.03 24.89 26.82
CA GLY A 155 6.63 24.44 28.08
C GLY A 155 6.62 22.94 28.38
N GLY A 156 7.80 22.32 28.44
CA GLY A 156 7.98 21.10 29.22
C GLY A 156 9.10 20.15 28.80
N GLY A 157 10.32 20.40 29.28
CA GLY A 157 11.17 19.39 29.92
C GLY A 157 11.79 18.28 29.07
N TRP A 158 13.09 18.43 28.78
CA TRP A 158 14.02 17.32 28.57
C TRP A 158 14.19 16.49 29.84
N ALA A 159 14.13 15.17 29.72
CA ALA A 159 14.78 14.23 30.63
C ALA A 159 15.23 12.96 29.85
N PRO A 160 16.36 12.33 30.25
CA PRO A 160 17.16 11.45 29.40
C PRO A 160 16.64 10.01 29.31
N ALA A 161 16.94 9.38 28.17
CA ALA A 161 16.72 7.96 27.92
C ALA A 161 17.58 7.09 28.87
N LYS A 162 16.93 6.16 29.58
CA LYS A 162 17.61 5.05 30.25
C LYS A 162 17.83 3.91 29.27
N GLU A 163 19.05 3.40 29.30
CA GLU A 163 19.54 2.20 28.63
C GLU A 163 18.71 0.95 28.96
N GLY A 164 18.62 0.04 27.98
CA GLY A 164 18.67 -1.39 28.23
C GLY A 164 17.47 -2.23 27.82
N THR A 165 17.34 -2.59 26.54
CA THR A 165 16.85 -3.92 26.12
C THR A 165 17.38 -4.24 24.71
N PRO A 166 17.97 -5.43 24.45
CA PRO A 166 18.67 -5.70 23.19
C PRO A 166 17.70 -5.87 22.01
N ALA A 167 18.13 -5.41 20.83
CA ALA A 167 17.44 -5.62 19.57
C ALA A 167 17.33 -7.12 19.25
N GLN A 168 16.11 -7.65 19.18
CA GLN A 168 15.86 -8.94 18.54
C GLN A 168 16.05 -8.80 17.03
N LYS A 169 16.97 -9.60 16.48
CA LYS A 169 17.19 -9.73 15.04
C LYS A 169 15.90 -10.23 14.35
N PRO A 170 15.57 -9.72 13.15
CA PRO A 170 14.53 -10.32 12.33
C PRO A 170 14.98 -11.71 11.87
N ASP A 171 14.19 -12.72 12.20
CA ASP A 171 14.41 -14.11 11.81
C ASP A 171 14.09 -14.27 10.31
N ARG A 172 15.09 -14.01 9.46
CA ARG A 172 15.09 -14.43 8.06
C ARG A 172 15.47 -15.91 8.01
N GLY A 173 14.49 -16.79 7.86
CA GLY A 173 14.76 -18.13 7.38
C GLY A 173 13.76 -19.20 7.78
N ARG A 174 12.63 -19.27 7.07
CA ARG A 174 12.00 -20.57 6.73
C ARG A 174 11.05 -20.41 5.55
N GLN A 175 11.51 -20.85 4.39
CA GLN A 175 10.61 -21.24 3.30
C GLN A 175 9.68 -22.35 3.82
N PRO A 176 8.36 -22.28 3.63
CA PRO A 176 7.53 -23.46 3.77
C PRO A 176 7.69 -24.28 2.49
N LEU A 177 8.48 -25.35 2.61
CA LEU A 177 8.40 -26.53 1.74
C LEU A 177 6.93 -26.96 1.64
N GLY A 178 6.49 -27.20 0.40
CA GLY A 178 5.13 -27.58 0.08
C GLY A 178 4.65 -28.76 0.91
N ASN A 179 3.40 -28.69 1.35
CA ASN A 179 2.59 -29.85 1.67
C ASN A 179 1.13 -29.52 1.36
N ALA A 180 0.64 -30.19 0.32
CA ALA A 180 -0.77 -30.34 0.05
C ALA A 180 -1.49 -30.97 1.27
N LYS A 181 -2.79 -30.66 1.38
CA LYS A 181 -3.78 -31.22 2.32
C LYS A 181 -3.83 -30.64 3.74
N PHE A 182 -4.46 -29.46 3.88
CA PHE A 182 -5.20 -29.12 5.09
C PHE A 182 -6.40 -28.19 4.77
N VAL A 183 -7.32 -28.64 3.91
CA VAL A 183 -8.70 -28.14 3.98
C VAL A 183 -9.40 -29.01 5.02
N ARG A 184 -9.17 -28.70 6.31
CA ARG A 184 -10.04 -29.21 7.38
C ARG A 184 -11.43 -28.70 7.03
N SER A 185 -12.39 -29.58 6.80
CA SER A 185 -13.78 -29.21 6.55
C SER A 185 -14.28 -28.35 7.71
N GLN A 186 -14.20 -27.03 7.55
CA GLN A 186 -14.75 -26.10 8.50
C GLN A 186 -16.26 -26.30 8.45
N ARG A 187 -16.86 -26.69 9.57
CA ARG A 187 -18.32 -26.70 9.66
C ARG A 187 -18.81 -25.27 9.36
N PRO A 188 -19.81 -25.09 8.51
CA PRO A 188 -20.39 -23.77 8.25
C PRO A 188 -20.76 -23.09 9.57
N LEU A 189 -20.45 -21.80 9.69
CA LEU A 189 -20.88 -21.01 10.84
C LEU A 189 -22.43 -20.97 10.88
N PRO A 190 -23.05 -20.87 12.06
CA PRO A 190 -24.49 -20.61 12.15
C PRO A 190 -24.87 -19.38 11.31
N GLY A 191 -25.90 -19.49 10.47
CA GLY A 191 -26.31 -18.41 9.55
C GLY A 191 -25.44 -18.27 8.28
N SER A 192 -24.40 -19.10 8.14
CA SER A 192 -23.56 -19.12 6.93
C SER A 192 -24.22 -19.90 5.80
N TYR A 193 -24.05 -19.39 4.58
CA TYR A 193 -24.49 -20.03 3.36
C TYR A 193 -23.28 -20.69 2.68
N PRO A 194 -23.11 -22.03 2.81
CA PRO A 194 -22.09 -22.74 2.05
C PRO A 194 -22.43 -22.69 0.56
N LEU A 195 -21.44 -22.37 -0.26
CA LEU A 195 -21.60 -22.22 -1.71
C LEU A 195 -21.19 -23.49 -2.47
N ASN A 196 -20.54 -24.42 -1.77
CA ASN A 196 -20.25 -25.76 -2.28
C ASN A 196 -21.57 -26.55 -2.37
N GLY A 197 -22.01 -26.83 -3.59
CA GLY A 197 -23.26 -27.56 -3.85
C GLY A 197 -24.44 -26.72 -4.30
N ILE A 198 -24.22 -25.45 -4.68
CA ILE A 198 -25.23 -24.71 -5.45
C ILE A 198 -25.50 -25.48 -6.74
N ASP A 199 -26.76 -25.89 -6.91
CA ASP A 199 -27.23 -26.54 -8.12
C ASP A 199 -27.29 -25.52 -9.26
N LYS A 200 -26.22 -25.52 -10.07
CA LYS A 200 -26.02 -24.53 -11.14
C LYS A 200 -26.97 -24.74 -12.31
N GLU A 201 -27.49 -25.95 -12.48
CA GLU A 201 -28.38 -26.30 -13.58
C GLU A 201 -29.79 -25.74 -13.33
N ASN A 202 -30.19 -25.62 -12.06
CA ASN A 202 -31.48 -25.10 -11.63
C ASN A 202 -31.45 -23.62 -11.20
N LEU A 203 -30.37 -22.89 -11.51
CA LEU A 203 -30.32 -21.45 -11.27
C LEU A 203 -31.27 -20.71 -12.19
N ARG A 204 -32.06 -19.80 -11.61
CA ARG A 204 -32.88 -18.87 -12.39
C ARG A 204 -31.95 -17.99 -13.23
N SER A 205 -32.26 -17.90 -14.52
CA SER A 205 -31.60 -16.93 -15.40
C SER A 205 -32.40 -15.62 -15.36
N ARG A 206 -31.71 -14.48 -15.41
CA ARG A 206 -32.31 -13.13 -15.37
C ARG A 206 -31.56 -12.21 -16.33
N SER A 207 -32.18 -11.11 -16.73
CA SER A 207 -31.45 -10.02 -17.41
C SER A 207 -30.34 -9.47 -16.50
N PRO A 208 -29.23 -8.95 -17.05
CA PRO A 208 -28.24 -8.18 -16.30
C PRO A 208 -28.90 -7.08 -15.46
N GLU A 209 -28.51 -7.00 -14.19
CA GLU A 209 -28.99 -5.99 -13.26
C GLU A 209 -27.81 -5.41 -12.47
N MET A 210 -27.99 -4.23 -11.89
CA MET A 210 -26.98 -3.63 -11.02
C MET A 210 -26.60 -4.58 -9.88
N ILE A 211 -25.30 -4.70 -9.61
CA ILE A 211 -24.73 -5.46 -8.49
C ILE A 211 -24.22 -4.52 -7.41
N SER A 212 -24.16 -4.99 -6.16
CA SER A 212 -23.65 -4.16 -5.07
C SER A 212 -22.16 -3.89 -5.24
N ALA A 213 -21.76 -2.63 -5.09
CA ALA A 213 -20.35 -2.28 -4.97
C ALA A 213 -19.77 -2.93 -3.71
N LEU A 214 -18.62 -3.58 -3.88
CA LEU A 214 -17.93 -4.27 -2.80
C LEU A 214 -16.76 -3.45 -2.28
N GLY A 215 -16.76 -3.18 -0.99
CA GLY A 215 -15.70 -2.53 -0.24
C GLY A 215 -14.93 -3.52 0.61
N MET A 216 -13.63 -3.26 0.75
CA MET A 216 -12.83 -3.81 1.84
C MET A 216 -12.29 -2.64 2.64
N ARG A 217 -12.43 -2.70 3.95
CA ARG A 217 -11.86 -1.67 4.81
C ARG A 217 -10.36 -1.86 4.93
N ALA A 218 -9.62 -0.77 4.74
CA ALA A 218 -8.22 -0.71 5.11
C ALA A 218 -8.12 -0.73 6.65
N LEU A 219 -7.50 -1.77 7.18
CA LEU A 219 -7.14 -1.88 8.60
C LEU A 219 -5.82 -1.17 8.85
N ARG A 220 -5.65 -0.60 10.05
CA ARG A 220 -4.36 -0.10 10.50
C ARG A 220 -3.39 -1.26 10.74
N GLU A 221 -2.10 -0.94 10.79
CA GLU A 221 -1.09 -1.91 11.18
C GLU A 221 -1.41 -2.46 12.58
N ASN A 222 -1.41 -3.79 12.72
CA ASN A 222 -1.78 -4.54 13.92
C ASN A 222 -3.26 -4.45 14.36
N GLU A 223 -4.13 -3.78 13.61
CA GLU A 223 -5.58 -3.81 13.87
C GLU A 223 -6.16 -5.12 13.34
N GLN A 224 -6.83 -5.89 14.21
CA GLN A 224 -7.34 -7.22 13.86
C GLN A 224 -8.87 -7.28 14.01
N PRO A 225 -9.63 -7.61 12.94
CA PRO A 225 -11.04 -7.86 13.03
C PRO A 225 -11.32 -9.18 13.74
N MET A 226 -12.35 -9.14 14.58
CA MET A 226 -12.78 -10.24 15.41
C MET A 226 -14.26 -10.53 15.13
N PHE A 227 -14.59 -11.80 14.90
CA PHE A 227 -15.97 -12.27 14.76
C PHE A 227 -16.31 -13.18 15.94
N GLY A 228 -17.35 -12.84 16.70
CA GLY A 228 -17.70 -13.56 17.92
C GLY A 228 -16.55 -13.61 18.95
N GLY A 229 -15.76 -12.54 19.03
CA GLY A 229 -14.61 -12.43 19.94
C GLY A 229 -13.38 -13.25 19.55
N ARG A 230 -13.34 -13.81 18.34
CA ARG A 230 -12.19 -14.58 17.82
C ARG A 230 -11.62 -13.91 16.58
N PRO A 231 -10.30 -13.97 16.35
CA PRO A 231 -9.72 -13.50 15.10
C PRO A 231 -10.30 -14.25 13.90
N LEU A 232 -10.36 -13.56 12.77
CA LEU A 232 -10.72 -14.21 11.51
C LEU A 232 -9.76 -15.35 11.19
N GLN A 233 -10.29 -16.45 10.68
CA GLN A 233 -9.49 -17.59 10.28
C GLN A 233 -8.77 -17.32 8.96
N PRO A 234 -7.69 -18.07 8.65
CA PRO A 234 -7.04 -17.97 7.34
C PRO A 234 -8.04 -18.14 6.19
N GLY A 235 -8.00 -17.21 5.22
CA GLY A 235 -8.92 -17.18 4.08
C GLY A 235 -10.27 -16.52 4.38
N GLN A 236 -10.54 -16.11 5.61
CA GLN A 236 -11.72 -15.31 5.94
C GLN A 236 -11.42 -13.81 5.85
N ARG A 237 -12.37 -13.03 5.33
CA ARG A 237 -12.31 -11.57 5.30
C ARG A 237 -13.69 -10.95 5.49
N ILE A 238 -13.69 -9.70 5.96
CA ILE A 238 -14.91 -8.87 5.99
C ILE A 238 -15.00 -8.10 4.68
N VAL A 239 -16.16 -8.19 4.04
CA VAL A 239 -16.50 -7.42 2.86
C VAL A 239 -17.72 -6.57 3.19
N SER A 240 -17.69 -5.30 2.81
CA SER A 240 -18.86 -4.44 2.86
C SER A 240 -19.50 -4.39 1.48
N ALA A 241 -20.83 -4.31 1.43
CA ALA A 241 -21.57 -4.19 0.20
C ALA A 241 -22.59 -3.07 0.30
N THR A 242 -22.58 -2.15 -0.67
CA THR A 242 -23.55 -1.08 -0.73
C THR A 242 -24.94 -1.64 -1.03
N GLU A 243 -25.95 -1.18 -0.28
CA GLU A 243 -27.34 -1.51 -0.55
C GLU A 243 -27.83 -0.83 -1.84
N LEU A 244 -28.46 -1.61 -2.71
CA LEU A 244 -29.16 -1.12 -3.90
C LEU A 244 -30.53 -0.55 -3.52
N PRO A 245 -31.19 0.21 -4.41
CA PRO A 245 -32.56 0.64 -4.19
C PRO A 245 -33.48 -0.51 -3.75
N GLY A 246 -34.26 -0.27 -2.68
CA GLY A 246 -35.09 -1.30 -2.06
C GLY A 246 -34.37 -2.16 -1.00
N GLY A 247 -33.14 -1.80 -0.61
CA GLY A 247 -32.39 -2.48 0.45
C GLY A 247 -31.88 -3.86 0.05
N VAL A 248 -31.65 -4.07 -1.24
CA VAL A 248 -31.19 -5.34 -1.81
C VAL A 248 -29.67 -5.34 -1.91
N VAL A 249 -29.03 -6.47 -1.61
CA VAL A 249 -27.59 -6.66 -1.83
C VAL A 249 -27.36 -7.80 -2.81
N ARG A 250 -26.52 -7.57 -3.82
CA ARG A 250 -26.22 -8.55 -4.88
C ARG A 250 -24.71 -8.76 -5.01
N LEU A 251 -24.28 -10.01 -4.85
CA LEU A 251 -22.87 -10.37 -4.73
C LEU A 251 -22.53 -11.49 -5.72
N GLY A 252 -21.42 -11.36 -6.44
CA GLY A 252 -20.83 -12.50 -7.16
C GLY A 252 -20.22 -13.48 -6.16
N VAL A 253 -20.58 -14.77 -6.25
CA VAL A 253 -20.23 -15.76 -5.22
C VAL A 253 -19.20 -16.79 -5.63
N ASP A 254 -18.80 -16.85 -6.90
CA ASP A 254 -17.85 -17.86 -7.38
C ASP A 254 -16.45 -17.77 -6.74
N ARG A 255 -16.08 -16.65 -6.12
CA ARG A 255 -14.78 -16.50 -5.44
C ARG A 255 -14.79 -16.96 -3.99
N TYR A 256 -15.95 -17.41 -3.50
CA TYR A 256 -16.17 -17.71 -2.09
C TYR A 256 -16.60 -19.16 -1.91
N SER A 257 -16.20 -19.76 -0.80
CA SER A 257 -16.68 -21.07 -0.36
C SER A 257 -17.88 -20.94 0.60
N SER A 258 -17.97 -19.81 1.32
CA SER A 258 -19.10 -19.47 2.19
C SER A 258 -19.28 -17.97 2.31
N ILE A 259 -20.53 -17.53 2.50
CA ILE A 259 -20.88 -16.14 2.84
C ILE A 259 -21.79 -16.15 4.05
N THR A 260 -21.49 -15.31 5.04
CA THR A 260 -22.30 -15.13 6.24
C THR A 260 -22.65 -13.64 6.35
N PRO A 261 -23.94 -13.25 6.29
CA PRO A 261 -24.34 -11.87 6.60
C PRO A 261 -24.04 -11.57 8.07
N LEU A 262 -23.63 -10.33 8.35
CA LEU A 262 -23.22 -9.89 9.67
C LEU A 262 -24.06 -8.71 10.14
N GLU A 263 -24.44 -8.74 11.41
CA GLU A 263 -25.07 -7.63 12.10
C GLU A 263 -24.00 -6.68 12.68
N PRO A 264 -24.30 -5.39 12.92
CA PRO A 264 -23.36 -4.42 13.49
C PRO A 264 -22.73 -4.82 14.84
N GLY A 265 -23.35 -5.77 15.57
CA GLY A 265 -22.83 -6.30 16.84
C GLY A 265 -21.95 -7.54 16.72
N ASP A 266 -21.87 -8.17 15.55
CA ASP A 266 -21.14 -9.43 15.36
C ASP A 266 -19.62 -9.25 15.26
N LEU A 267 -19.20 -8.02 14.94
CA LEU A 267 -17.81 -7.67 14.67
C LEU A 267 -17.26 -6.67 15.67
N THR A 268 -16.04 -6.96 16.13
CA THR A 268 -15.22 -6.02 16.88
C THR A 268 -13.84 -5.89 16.25
N LEU A 269 -13.12 -4.85 16.66
CA LEU A 269 -11.74 -4.61 16.29
C LEU A 269 -10.90 -4.62 17.55
N GLN A 270 -9.88 -5.47 17.55
CA GLN A 270 -8.89 -5.49 18.59
C GLN A 270 -7.94 -4.30 18.43
N ASP A 271 -7.67 -3.60 19.54
CA ASP A 271 -6.75 -2.47 19.53
C ASP A 271 -5.32 -2.95 19.21
N PRO A 272 -4.61 -2.27 18.28
CA PRO A 272 -3.27 -2.66 17.88
C PRO A 272 -2.23 -2.56 19.01
N ASN A 273 -2.49 -1.76 20.04
CA ASN A 273 -1.58 -1.52 21.17
C ASN A 273 -1.98 -2.29 22.44
N ASP A 274 -3.24 -2.72 22.56
CA ASP A 274 -3.71 -3.54 23.69
C ASP A 274 -4.70 -4.62 23.23
N PRO A 275 -4.30 -5.91 23.20
CA PRO A 275 -5.16 -6.99 22.74
C PRO A 275 -6.36 -7.27 23.66
N LYS A 276 -6.41 -6.67 24.85
CA LYS A 276 -7.57 -6.78 25.77
C LYS A 276 -8.65 -5.74 25.48
N VAL A 277 -8.34 -4.72 24.69
CA VAL A 277 -9.27 -3.67 24.31
C VAL A 277 -9.87 -4.00 22.95
N THR A 278 -11.20 -4.01 22.88
CA THR A 278 -11.93 -4.17 21.63
C THR A 278 -12.89 -3.00 21.45
N SER A 279 -12.98 -2.49 20.23
CA SER A 279 -13.97 -1.49 19.83
C SER A 279 -14.96 -2.08 18.83
N PRO A 280 -16.17 -1.52 18.69
CA PRO A 280 -17.09 -1.92 17.64
C PRO A 280 -16.44 -1.78 16.26
N TYR A 281 -16.70 -2.73 15.36
CA TYR A 281 -16.30 -2.57 13.97
C TYR A 281 -17.10 -1.41 13.35
N PRO A 282 -16.46 -0.40 12.74
CA PRO A 282 -17.18 0.73 12.18
C PRO A 282 -17.93 0.28 10.94
N SER A 283 -19.23 0.50 10.98
CA SER A 283 -20.13 0.42 9.84
C SER A 283 -20.72 1.80 9.63
N ASP A 284 -20.76 2.27 8.38
CA ASP A 284 -21.34 3.57 8.03
C ASP A 284 -22.89 3.58 7.99
N GLY A 285 -23.51 2.42 8.27
CA GLY A 285 -24.96 2.22 8.30
C GLY A 285 -25.62 2.22 6.92
N ARG A 286 -24.85 2.39 5.84
CA ARG A 286 -25.33 2.34 4.44
C ARG A 286 -24.85 1.09 3.71
N GLU A 287 -23.90 0.38 4.30
CA GLU A 287 -23.37 -0.88 3.80
C GLU A 287 -23.80 -2.05 4.69
N ARG A 288 -24.02 -3.21 4.07
CA ARG A 288 -24.13 -4.49 4.77
C ARG A 288 -22.78 -5.17 4.84
N LEU A 289 -22.48 -5.75 5.99
CA LEU A 289 -21.23 -6.47 6.22
C LEU A 289 -21.44 -7.97 6.01
N PHE A 290 -20.43 -8.60 5.43
CA PHE A 290 -20.40 -10.03 5.18
C PHE A 290 -19.05 -10.61 5.61
N LEU A 291 -19.09 -11.73 6.33
CA LEU A 291 -17.93 -12.59 6.52
C LEU A 291 -17.90 -13.56 5.36
N VAL A 292 -16.85 -13.48 4.54
CA VAL A 292 -16.68 -14.37 3.40
C VAL A 292 -15.44 -15.24 3.61
N THR A 293 -15.52 -16.49 3.17
CA THR A 293 -14.37 -17.39 3.11
C THR A 293 -13.95 -17.52 1.66
N GLU A 294 -12.75 -17.09 1.33
CA GLU A 294 -12.20 -17.17 -0.02
C GLU A 294 -12.02 -18.61 -0.50
N ARG A 295 -12.17 -18.80 -1.80
CA ARG A 295 -11.82 -20.04 -2.50
C ARG A 295 -10.59 -19.77 -3.37
N PRO A 296 -9.37 -20.06 -2.91
CA PRO A 296 -8.14 -19.64 -3.58
C PRO A 296 -7.91 -20.33 -4.94
N ASP A 297 -8.54 -21.49 -5.15
CA ASP A 297 -8.52 -22.27 -6.40
C ASP A 297 -9.67 -21.89 -7.36
N ALA A 298 -10.46 -20.87 -7.04
CA ALA A 298 -11.54 -20.41 -7.92
C ALA A 298 -10.97 -19.80 -9.21
N ALA A 299 -11.23 -20.45 -10.34
CA ALA A 299 -10.98 -19.85 -11.64
C ALA A 299 -11.87 -18.61 -11.84
N GLU A 300 -11.30 -17.57 -12.44
CA GLU A 300 -12.06 -16.42 -12.90
C GLU A 300 -12.96 -16.85 -14.06
N LYS A 301 -14.22 -16.38 -14.04
CA LYS A 301 -15.23 -16.77 -15.01
C LYS A 301 -15.77 -15.56 -15.77
N PRO A 302 -16.14 -15.73 -17.04
CA PRO A 302 -16.97 -14.78 -17.75
C PRO A 302 -18.20 -14.39 -16.94
N TYR A 303 -18.62 -13.13 -17.03
CA TYR A 303 -19.69 -12.56 -16.22
C TYR A 303 -21.04 -13.27 -16.39
N ASP A 304 -21.37 -13.70 -17.61
CA ASP A 304 -22.56 -14.48 -17.97
C ASP A 304 -22.54 -15.91 -17.38
N GLU A 305 -21.38 -16.37 -16.91
CA GLU A 305 -21.21 -17.67 -16.27
C GLU A 305 -21.04 -17.56 -14.74
N GLN A 306 -21.07 -16.34 -14.21
CA GLN A 306 -20.99 -16.10 -12.78
C GLN A 306 -22.33 -16.37 -12.10
N VAL A 307 -22.24 -16.94 -10.90
CA VAL A 307 -23.36 -17.09 -9.98
C VAL A 307 -23.40 -15.90 -9.06
N PHE A 308 -24.58 -15.32 -8.93
CA PHE A 308 -24.86 -14.21 -8.04
C PHE A 308 -25.80 -14.65 -6.92
N MET A 309 -25.63 -14.03 -5.76
CA MET A 309 -26.45 -14.21 -4.58
C MET A 309 -27.12 -12.88 -4.24
N GLU A 310 -28.45 -12.91 -4.08
CA GLU A 310 -29.27 -11.75 -3.72
C GLU A 310 -29.76 -11.90 -2.28
N PHE A 311 -29.46 -10.91 -1.44
CA PHE A 311 -30.03 -10.73 -0.11
C PHE A 311 -31.08 -9.63 -0.15
N ARG A 312 -32.31 -9.96 0.23
CA ARG A 312 -33.39 -8.99 0.47
C ARG A 312 -33.48 -8.68 1.96
N SER A 313 -34.15 -7.59 2.32
CA SER A 313 -34.30 -7.13 3.71
C SER A 313 -35.06 -8.09 4.63
N ASP A 314 -35.80 -9.05 4.07
CA ASP A 314 -36.79 -9.89 4.77
C ASP A 314 -36.58 -11.40 4.60
N GLY A 315 -35.57 -11.84 3.85
CA GLY A 315 -35.59 -13.18 3.24
C GLY A 315 -34.29 -13.97 3.29
N LYS A 316 -34.44 -15.29 3.08
CA LYS A 316 -33.32 -16.17 2.70
C LYS A 316 -32.74 -15.70 1.36
N PRO A 317 -31.42 -15.80 1.18
CA PRO A 317 -30.80 -15.41 -0.07
C PRO A 317 -31.30 -16.28 -1.23
N SER A 318 -31.36 -15.67 -2.40
CA SER A 318 -31.64 -16.37 -3.66
C SER A 318 -30.41 -16.36 -4.55
N TYR A 319 -30.28 -17.38 -5.40
CA TYR A 319 -29.17 -17.51 -6.35
C TYR A 319 -29.69 -17.39 -7.78
N TYR A 320 -28.89 -16.77 -8.64
CA TYR A 320 -29.23 -16.59 -10.05
C TYR A 320 -27.96 -16.47 -10.89
N ARG A 321 -28.13 -16.54 -12.20
CA ARG A 321 -27.14 -16.20 -13.22
C ARG A 321 -27.76 -15.22 -14.21
N TYR A 322 -26.93 -14.53 -14.97
CA TYR A 322 -27.45 -13.71 -16.07
C TYR A 322 -27.68 -14.57 -17.32
N GLU A 323 -28.65 -14.15 -18.13
CA GLU A 323 -28.85 -14.70 -19.48
C GLU A 323 -27.66 -14.31 -20.37
N LYS A 324 -27.29 -15.23 -21.28
CA LYS A 324 -26.26 -14.98 -22.30
C LYS A 324 -26.80 -14.08 -23.39
#